data_AF-I7B5C6-F1
#
_entry.id   AF-I7B5C6-F1
#
_cell.length_a   1.000
_cell.length_b   1.000
_cell.length_c   1.000
_cell.angle_alpha   90.00
_cell.angle_beta   90.00
_cell.angle_gamma   90.00
#
_symmetry.space_group_name_H-M   'P 1'
#
loop_
_entity.id
_entity.type
_entity.pdbx_description
1 polymer ?
#
loop_
_entity_poly.entity_id
_entity_poly.type
_entity_poly.pdbx_seq_one_letter_code
_entity_poly.pdbx_strand_id
1 'polypeptide(L)'
;MWSFSAWRRKRTLARYPITPQQWQAVRERLPMLDGISDAEDRWLREACILFLLDKHLTCLPGVELDDEQRLLLAAQAQLPLLHLGELNWYQGFHEIILYPDDFKSPQRHRDASGVEHVWDGEHSGEAWQQGPIILAWNGVQASGGWEAYNLVIHELAHKLDMLNGDANGLPPLHSSMPVDEWATAMQQAYDDLNQQLDANPDAETAIDPYAAENPAEFFAVTSEYFFSAPDLLHQAYPQVYRQLSLFYRQDPLARLCQLQAEHPEYRESHA
;
A
#
# COMPACT_ATOMS: atom_id res chain seq x y z
N MET A 1 20.54 8.61 28.11
CA MET A 1 20.05 9.87 27.50
C MET A 1 18.54 9.80 27.42
N TRP A 2 17.81 10.71 28.07
CA TRP A 2 16.35 10.82 27.90
C TRP A 2 16.08 11.46 26.54
N SER A 3 15.58 10.70 25.57
CA SER A 3 15.09 11.26 24.31
C SER A 3 13.73 11.88 24.55
N PHE A 4 13.62 13.21 24.40
CA PHE A 4 12.35 13.95 24.50
C PHE A 4 11.30 13.39 23.54
N SER A 5 11.73 12.95 22.34
CA SER A 5 10.87 12.28 21.36
C SER A 5 10.32 10.96 21.90
N ALA A 6 11.16 10.10 22.47
CA ALA A 6 10.72 8.84 23.06
C ALA A 6 9.79 9.04 24.27
N TRP A 7 10.03 10.08 25.08
CA TRP A 7 9.14 10.45 26.18
C TRP A 7 7.78 10.92 25.68
N ARG A 8 7.74 11.78 24.65
CA ARG A 8 6.50 12.27 24.03
C ARG A 8 5.73 11.11 23.41
N ARG A 9 6.40 10.25 22.64
CA ARG A 9 5.82 9.02 22.05
C ARG A 9 5.16 8.15 23.12
N LYS A 10 5.89 7.83 24.19
CA LYS A 10 5.35 7.02 25.30
C LYS A 10 4.11 7.63 25.94
N ARG A 11 4.10 8.96 26.14
CA ARG A 11 2.92 9.66 26.70
C ARG A 11 1.74 9.69 25.75
N THR A 12 1.99 9.88 24.46
CA THR A 12 0.95 9.83 23.43
C THR A 12 0.28 8.45 23.42
N LEU A 13 1.07 7.38 23.34
CA LEU A 13 0.54 6.01 23.33
C LEU A 13 -0.26 5.68 24.60
N ALA A 14 0.18 6.18 25.76
CA ALA A 14 -0.56 6.00 27.01
C ALA A 14 -1.89 6.78 27.06
N ARG A 15 -2.05 7.83 26.25
CA ARG A 15 -3.29 8.63 26.18
C ARG A 15 -4.34 8.03 25.23
N TYR A 16 -3.90 7.28 24.24
CA TYR A 16 -4.76 6.66 23.22
C TYR A 16 -4.57 5.14 23.20
N PRO A 17 -4.96 4.42 24.27
CA PRO A 17 -4.80 2.97 24.32
C PRO A 17 -5.75 2.29 23.31
N ILE A 18 -5.24 1.34 22.54
CA ILE A 18 -6.07 0.40 21.77
C ILE A 18 -6.34 -0.81 22.68
N THR A 19 -7.62 -1.13 22.91
CA THR A 19 -7.96 -2.32 23.70
C THR A 19 -7.64 -3.60 22.92
N PRO A 20 -7.32 -4.72 23.60
CA PRO A 20 -7.10 -6.00 22.91
C PRO A 20 -8.27 -6.41 22.02
N GLN A 21 -9.51 -6.11 22.43
CA GLN A 21 -10.72 -6.44 21.69
C GLN A 21 -10.83 -5.64 20.39
N GLN A 22 -10.60 -4.31 20.44
CA GLN A 22 -10.59 -3.47 19.24
C GLN A 22 -9.51 -3.93 18.25
N TRP A 23 -8.31 -4.24 18.75
CA TRP A 23 -7.24 -4.69 17.88
C TRP A 23 -7.54 -6.06 17.24
N GLN A 24 -8.12 -6.98 18.02
CA GLN A 24 -8.54 -8.27 17.50
C GLN A 24 -9.59 -8.12 16.38
N ALA A 25 -10.58 -7.23 16.54
CA ALA A 25 -11.58 -6.95 15.50
C ALA A 25 -10.95 -6.39 14.22
N VAL A 26 -9.92 -5.55 14.34
CA VAL A 26 -9.14 -5.07 13.18
C VAL A 26 -8.39 -6.21 12.51
N ARG A 27 -7.74 -7.08 13.29
CA ARG A 27 -6.98 -8.24 12.79
C ARG A 27 -7.86 -9.23 12.02
N GLU A 28 -9.06 -9.52 12.53
CA GLU A 28 -10.02 -10.41 11.87
C GLU A 28 -10.47 -9.89 10.50
N ARG A 29 -10.40 -8.58 10.26
CA ARG A 29 -10.72 -7.95 8.97
C ARG A 29 -9.52 -7.77 8.05
N LEU A 30 -8.31 -8.04 8.53
CA LEU A 30 -7.08 -7.90 7.77
C LEU A 30 -6.27 -9.22 7.77
N PRO A 31 -6.75 -10.30 7.12
CA PRO A 31 -6.00 -11.55 6.99
C PRO A 31 -4.57 -11.38 6.49
N MET A 32 -4.26 -10.33 5.71
CA MET A 32 -2.90 -10.02 5.27
C MET A 32 -1.92 -9.73 6.43
N LEU A 33 -2.41 -9.47 7.65
CA LEU A 33 -1.60 -9.26 8.85
C LEU A 33 -1.27 -10.55 9.59
N ASP A 34 -1.89 -11.67 9.22
CA ASP A 34 -1.65 -12.94 9.88
C ASP A 34 -0.22 -13.44 9.66
N GLY A 35 0.31 -14.15 10.66
CA GLY A 35 1.69 -14.62 10.68
C GLY A 35 2.75 -13.56 11.03
N ILE A 36 2.41 -12.27 11.23
CA ILE A 36 3.36 -11.33 11.84
C ILE A 36 3.64 -11.67 13.29
N SER A 37 4.86 -11.42 13.74
CA SER A 37 5.30 -11.65 15.12
C SER A 37 4.65 -10.69 16.12
N ASP A 38 4.65 -11.07 17.41
CA ASP A 38 4.17 -10.21 18.51
C ASP A 38 4.89 -8.85 18.59
N ALA A 39 6.14 -8.79 18.14
CA ALA A 39 6.92 -7.56 18.12
C ALA A 39 6.45 -6.63 16.99
N GLU A 40 6.24 -7.18 15.79
CA GLU A 40 5.68 -6.48 14.64
C GLU A 40 4.26 -6.01 14.91
N ASP A 41 3.42 -6.87 15.48
CA ASP A 41 2.04 -6.53 15.85
C ASP A 41 1.97 -5.37 16.85
N ARG A 42 2.85 -5.38 17.85
CA ARG A 42 2.95 -4.28 18.82
C ARG A 42 3.43 -3.00 18.16
N TRP A 43 4.43 -3.09 17.28
CA TRP A 43 4.90 -1.94 16.53
C TRP A 43 3.78 -1.35 15.67
N LEU A 44 3.04 -2.20 14.96
CA LEU A 44 1.97 -1.79 14.06
C LEU A 44 0.86 -1.06 14.83
N ARG A 45 0.44 -1.58 15.98
CA ARG A 45 -0.51 -0.90 16.89
C ARG A 45 -0.06 0.50 17.27
N GLU A 46 1.20 0.64 17.68
CA GLU A 46 1.75 1.96 18.04
C GLU A 46 1.81 2.89 16.83
N ALA A 47 2.21 2.36 15.67
CA ALA A 47 2.28 3.11 14.42
C ALA A 47 0.90 3.61 13.99
N CYS A 48 -0.16 2.81 14.12
CA CYS A 48 -1.53 3.22 13.84
C CYS A 48 -1.96 4.43 14.67
N ILE A 49 -1.67 4.43 15.98
CA ILE A 49 -2.00 5.55 16.87
C ILE A 49 -1.28 6.82 16.42
N LEU A 50 0.02 6.71 16.12
CA LEU A 50 0.82 7.86 15.71
C LEU A 50 0.36 8.40 14.34
N PHE A 51 0.05 7.51 13.40
CA PHE A 51 -0.48 7.87 12.09
C PHE A 51 -1.81 8.63 12.20
N LEU A 52 -2.76 8.12 12.99
CA LEU A 52 -4.07 8.75 13.19
C LEU A 52 -4.02 10.09 13.93
N LEU A 53 -2.91 10.39 14.62
CA LEU A 53 -2.68 11.68 15.25
C LEU A 53 -1.93 12.67 14.34
N ASP A 54 -1.14 12.16 13.41
CA ASP A 54 -0.36 12.95 12.46
C ASP A 54 -1.16 13.29 11.19
N LYS A 55 -2.09 12.42 10.79
CA LYS A 55 -2.93 12.58 9.59
C LYS A 55 -4.35 12.99 9.95
N HIS A 56 -4.87 13.94 9.21
CA HIS A 56 -6.29 14.33 9.24
C HIS A 56 -7.10 13.40 8.34
N LEU A 57 -8.23 12.88 8.84
CA LEU A 57 -9.17 12.10 8.05
C LEU A 57 -10.40 12.97 7.79
N THR A 58 -10.68 13.28 6.52
CA THR A 58 -11.85 14.04 6.09
C THR A 58 -12.84 13.10 5.44
N CYS A 59 -13.92 12.80 6.16
CA CYS A 59 -15.00 11.96 5.64
C CYS A 59 -16.04 12.83 4.91
N LEU A 60 -16.30 12.54 3.65
CA LEU A 60 -17.37 13.19 2.90
C LEU A 60 -18.75 12.63 3.29
N PRO A 61 -19.85 13.36 3.00
CA PRO A 61 -21.20 12.90 3.33
C PRO A 61 -21.46 11.47 2.82
N GLY A 62 -21.85 10.58 3.72
CA GLY A 62 -22.02 9.15 3.44
C GLY A 62 -20.94 8.25 4.07
N VAL A 63 -19.83 8.83 4.53
CA VAL A 63 -18.78 8.12 5.28
C VAL A 63 -18.78 8.58 6.72
N GLU A 64 -19.00 7.64 7.65
CA GLU A 64 -18.80 7.85 9.07
C GLU A 64 -17.83 6.77 9.57
N LEU A 65 -16.73 7.19 10.20
CA LEU A 65 -15.73 6.27 10.72
C LEU A 65 -15.83 6.16 12.23
N ASP A 66 -16.01 4.93 12.72
CA ASP A 66 -15.75 4.59 14.11
C ASP A 66 -14.25 4.35 14.36
N ASP A 67 -13.89 4.13 15.63
CA ASP A 67 -12.49 3.94 16.02
C ASP A 67 -11.87 2.67 15.40
N GLU A 68 -12.65 1.60 15.18
CA GLU A 68 -12.16 0.36 14.60
C GLU A 68 -11.88 0.53 13.10
N GLN A 69 -12.74 1.23 12.38
CA GLN A 69 -12.58 1.56 10.97
C GLN A 69 -11.38 2.49 10.74
N ARG A 70 -11.15 3.45 11.64
CA ARG A 70 -9.94 4.30 11.60
C ARG A 70 -8.68 3.47 11.81
N LEU A 71 -8.70 2.54 12.76
CA LEU A 71 -7.57 1.63 13.02
C LEU A 71 -7.33 0.68 11.85
N LEU A 72 -8.38 0.19 11.20
CA LEU A 72 -8.29 -0.65 10.01
C LEU A 72 -7.58 0.06 8.86
N LEU A 73 -7.98 1.29 8.54
CA LEU A 73 -7.29 2.11 7.52
C LEU A 73 -5.83 2.37 7.92
N ALA A 74 -5.58 2.71 9.19
CA ALA A 74 -4.23 2.97 9.67
C ALA A 74 -3.33 1.72 9.62
N ALA A 75 -3.85 0.54 9.94
CA ALA A 75 -3.08 -0.70 9.92
C ALA A 75 -2.64 -1.07 8.50
N GLN A 76 -3.53 -0.92 7.52
CA GLN A 76 -3.19 -1.11 6.10
C GLN A 76 -2.14 -0.09 5.65
N ALA A 77 -2.31 1.20 5.99
CA ALA A 77 -1.36 2.24 5.62
C ALA A 77 0.03 2.01 6.26
N GLN A 78 0.09 1.51 7.49
CA GLN A 78 1.35 1.34 8.23
C GLN A 78 2.06 0.01 7.95
N LEU A 79 1.37 -1.01 7.42
CA LEU A 79 1.98 -2.30 7.09
C LEU A 79 3.21 -2.18 6.17
N PRO A 80 3.19 -1.40 5.06
CA PRO A 80 4.37 -1.22 4.22
C PRO A 80 5.60 -0.68 4.95
N LEU A 81 5.41 0.08 6.03
CA LEU A 81 6.48 0.75 6.76
C LEU A 81 7.10 -0.10 7.89
N LEU A 82 6.57 -1.30 8.14
CA LEU A 82 6.89 -2.15 9.30
C LEU A 82 8.40 -2.28 9.60
N HIS A 83 9.20 -2.45 8.55
CA HIS A 83 10.66 -2.65 8.65
C HIS A 83 11.50 -1.53 8.05
N LEU A 84 10.88 -0.39 7.72
CA LEU A 84 11.55 0.74 7.07
C LEU A 84 12.17 1.76 8.05
N GLY A 85 12.05 1.50 9.36
CA GLY A 85 12.62 2.32 10.43
C GLY A 85 11.92 3.66 10.64
N GLU A 86 12.52 4.53 11.47
CA GLU A 86 11.95 5.85 11.83
C GLU A 86 12.27 6.94 10.78
N LEU A 87 12.11 6.61 9.51
CA LEU A 87 12.15 7.59 8.42
C LEU A 87 10.72 8.09 8.17
N ASN A 88 10.57 9.39 7.91
CA ASN A 88 9.25 10.02 7.71
C ASN A 88 8.71 9.74 6.29
N TRP A 89 8.54 8.46 5.94
CA TRP A 89 8.15 8.00 4.59
C TRP A 89 6.83 8.59 4.11
N TYR A 90 5.90 8.92 5.02
CA TYR A 90 4.63 9.56 4.72
C TYR A 90 4.61 11.06 5.04
N GLN A 91 5.74 11.75 4.90
CA GLN A 91 5.81 13.20 5.13
C GLN A 91 5.11 14.04 4.04
N GLY A 92 4.93 13.50 2.83
CA GLY A 92 4.41 14.24 1.67
C GLY A 92 2.91 14.55 1.72
N PHE A 93 2.19 14.11 2.75
CA PHE A 93 0.77 14.40 2.92
C PHE A 93 0.37 14.49 4.40
N HIS A 94 -0.71 15.24 4.65
CA HIS A 94 -1.28 15.46 5.98
C HIS A 94 -2.75 15.10 6.07
N GLU A 95 -3.40 14.82 4.94
CA GLU A 95 -4.85 14.59 4.88
C GLU A 95 -5.17 13.38 4.00
N ILE A 96 -6.15 12.61 4.45
CA ILE A 96 -6.81 11.54 3.69
C ILE A 96 -8.28 11.89 3.59
N ILE A 97 -8.79 12.01 2.37
CA ILE A 97 -10.18 12.33 2.06
C ILE A 97 -10.89 11.03 1.68
N LEU A 98 -12.01 10.75 2.34
CA LEU A 98 -12.77 9.52 2.16
C LEU A 98 -14.11 9.81 1.48
N TYR A 99 -14.29 9.24 0.29
CA TYR A 99 -15.53 9.25 -0.47
C TYR A 99 -16.35 8.00 -0.12
N PRO A 100 -17.70 8.06 -0.18
CA PRO A 100 -18.53 6.88 0.11
C PRO A 100 -18.37 5.77 -0.93
N ASP A 101 -18.23 6.14 -2.20
CA ASP A 101 -18.13 5.24 -3.36
C ASP A 101 -17.08 5.80 -4.34
N ASP A 102 -16.82 5.05 -5.42
CA ASP A 102 -15.95 5.47 -6.52
C ASP A 102 -16.38 6.85 -7.06
N PHE A 103 -15.40 7.65 -7.47
CA PHE A 103 -15.60 9.04 -7.85
C PHE A 103 -15.05 9.34 -9.24
N LYS A 104 -15.56 10.42 -9.85
CA LYS A 104 -14.99 10.98 -11.07
C LYS A 104 -14.08 12.14 -10.72
N SER A 105 -12.81 12.06 -11.10
CA SER A 105 -11.84 13.14 -10.92
C SER A 105 -11.38 13.65 -12.29
N PRO A 106 -11.34 14.98 -12.52
CA PRO A 106 -10.79 15.54 -13.73
C PRO A 106 -9.26 15.37 -13.71
N GLN A 107 -8.79 14.43 -14.52
CA GLN A 107 -7.38 14.18 -14.78
C GLN A 107 -6.75 15.39 -15.46
N ARG A 108 -5.52 15.73 -15.08
CA ARG A 108 -4.78 16.85 -15.67
C ARG A 108 -3.39 16.36 -16.04
N HIS A 109 -3.21 16.04 -17.32
CA HIS A 109 -1.89 15.69 -17.84
C HIS A 109 -1.33 16.84 -18.66
N ARG A 110 -0.09 17.25 -18.35
CA ARG A 110 0.62 18.25 -19.13
C ARG A 110 1.63 17.55 -20.03
N ASP A 111 1.40 17.64 -21.34
CA ASP A 111 2.29 16.99 -22.31
C ASP A 111 3.64 17.71 -22.44
N ALA A 112 4.57 17.11 -23.20
CA ALA A 112 5.90 17.67 -23.45
C ALA A 112 5.90 19.03 -24.18
N SER A 113 4.75 19.44 -24.75
CA SER A 113 4.55 20.76 -25.36
C SER A 113 3.97 21.80 -24.38
N GLY A 114 3.65 21.37 -23.17
CA GLY A 114 3.13 22.22 -22.10
C GLY A 114 1.61 22.42 -22.14
N VAL A 115 0.88 21.67 -22.98
CA VAL A 115 -0.58 21.70 -23.08
C VAL A 115 -1.19 20.81 -21.99
N GLU A 116 -2.14 21.35 -21.25
CA GLU A 116 -2.89 20.63 -20.22
C GLU A 116 -4.12 19.98 -20.85
N HIS A 117 -4.16 18.65 -20.85
CA HIS A 117 -5.29 17.85 -21.26
C HIS A 117 -6.12 17.49 -20.04
N VAL A 118 -7.44 17.70 -20.12
CA VAL A 118 -8.38 17.37 -19.04
C VAL A 118 -9.40 16.36 -19.53
N TRP A 119 -9.51 15.24 -18.80
CA TRP A 119 -10.57 14.24 -19.01
C TRP A 119 -11.10 13.76 -17.66
N ASP A 120 -12.34 13.26 -17.62
CA ASP A 120 -12.90 12.67 -16.41
C ASP A 120 -12.60 11.16 -16.39
N GLY A 121 -11.90 10.67 -15.36
CA GLY A 121 -11.70 9.23 -15.10
C GLY A 121 -12.53 8.76 -13.89
N GLU A 122 -12.98 7.51 -13.90
CA GLU A 122 -13.55 6.85 -12.70
C GLU A 122 -12.41 6.28 -11.85
N HIS A 123 -12.38 6.62 -10.57
CA HIS A 123 -11.31 6.27 -9.65
C HIS A 123 -11.86 5.80 -8.31
N SER A 124 -11.24 4.75 -7.77
CA SER A 124 -11.41 4.36 -6.36
C SER A 124 -10.40 5.06 -5.45
N GLY A 125 -9.34 5.67 -5.98
CA GLY A 125 -8.34 6.41 -5.20
C GLY A 125 -7.53 7.41 -6.04
N GLU A 126 -6.86 8.35 -5.37
CA GLU A 126 -5.96 9.33 -6.01
C GLU A 126 -4.92 9.90 -5.02
N ALA A 127 -3.63 9.90 -5.38
CA ALA A 127 -2.54 10.45 -4.58
C ALA A 127 -1.78 11.57 -5.30
N TRP A 128 -1.71 12.76 -4.70
CA TRP A 128 -1.00 13.92 -5.28
C TRP A 128 0.34 14.20 -4.61
N GLN A 129 1.38 14.59 -5.34
CA GLN A 129 2.74 14.79 -4.81
C GLN A 129 2.82 15.68 -3.55
N GLN A 130 2.04 16.76 -3.47
CA GLN A 130 1.90 17.60 -2.25
C GLN A 130 0.44 17.79 -1.83
N GLY A 131 -0.45 16.89 -2.25
CA GLY A 131 -1.87 16.95 -1.95
C GLY A 131 -2.33 15.83 -1.01
N PRO A 132 -3.64 15.76 -0.73
CA PRO A 132 -4.20 14.69 0.07
C PRO A 132 -4.01 13.33 -0.60
N ILE A 133 -4.37 12.28 0.12
CA ILE A 133 -4.75 11.00 -0.47
C ILE A 133 -6.27 10.99 -0.54
N ILE A 134 -6.83 10.55 -1.65
CA ILE A 134 -8.26 10.36 -1.82
C ILE A 134 -8.51 8.86 -1.90
N LEU A 135 -9.48 8.36 -1.13
CA LEU A 135 -9.88 6.95 -1.15
C LEU A 135 -11.40 6.85 -1.19
N ALA A 136 -11.91 5.91 -1.97
CA ALA A 136 -13.28 5.43 -1.88
C ALA A 136 -13.36 4.42 -0.72
N TRP A 137 -14.29 4.65 0.20
CA TRP A 137 -14.39 3.89 1.44
C TRP A 137 -14.76 2.42 1.21
N ASN A 138 -15.62 2.15 0.23
CA ASN A 138 -15.90 0.79 -0.25
C ASN A 138 -14.61 0.02 -0.64
N GLY A 139 -13.68 0.65 -1.35
CA GLY A 139 -12.39 0.08 -1.73
C GLY A 139 -11.50 -0.18 -0.51
N VAL A 140 -11.48 0.72 0.48
CA VAL A 140 -10.77 0.51 1.76
C VAL A 140 -11.36 -0.68 2.53
N GLN A 141 -12.68 -0.85 2.49
CA GLN A 141 -13.36 -1.96 3.16
C GLN A 141 -13.17 -3.31 2.47
N ALA A 142 -13.05 -3.30 1.14
CA ALA A 142 -12.76 -4.49 0.33
C ALA A 142 -11.28 -4.89 0.38
N SER A 143 -10.39 -3.96 0.72
CA SER A 143 -8.97 -4.22 0.99
C SER A 143 -8.83 -4.91 2.34
N GLY A 144 -7.92 -5.88 2.48
CA GLY A 144 -7.74 -6.54 3.76
C GLY A 144 -7.25 -7.99 3.70
N GLY A 145 -7.72 -8.72 2.70
CA GLY A 145 -7.48 -10.14 2.57
C GLY A 145 -6.36 -10.46 1.58
N TRP A 146 -6.50 -11.62 0.96
CA TRP A 146 -5.52 -12.20 0.05
C TRP A 146 -5.96 -12.15 -1.42
N GLU A 147 -6.69 -11.10 -1.81
CA GLU A 147 -7.37 -10.99 -3.10
C GLU A 147 -6.60 -10.17 -4.14
N ALA A 148 -5.29 -10.01 -3.98
CA ALA A 148 -4.42 -9.23 -4.87
C ALA A 148 -4.76 -7.72 -5.03
N TYR A 149 -5.72 -7.21 -4.25
CA TYR A 149 -6.16 -5.83 -4.26
C TYR A 149 -5.99 -5.18 -2.88
N ASN A 150 -5.42 -3.97 -2.84
CA ASN A 150 -5.37 -3.13 -1.67
C ASN A 150 -5.24 -1.65 -2.02
N LEU A 151 -6.37 -0.95 -2.08
CA LEU A 151 -6.44 0.47 -2.41
C LEU A 151 -5.57 1.36 -1.50
N VAL A 152 -5.52 1.04 -0.19
CA VAL A 152 -4.74 1.84 0.75
C VAL A 152 -3.26 1.70 0.42
N ILE A 153 -2.77 0.47 0.23
CA ILE A 153 -1.37 0.23 -0.11
C ILE A 153 -1.02 0.83 -1.47
N HIS A 154 -1.93 0.75 -2.45
CA HIS A 154 -1.78 1.35 -3.78
C HIS A 154 -1.47 2.86 -3.69
N GLU A 155 -2.38 3.64 -3.10
CA GLU A 155 -2.22 5.09 -3.00
C GLU A 155 -1.02 5.49 -2.13
N LEU A 156 -0.72 4.71 -1.11
CA LEU A 156 0.42 4.97 -0.24
C LEU A 156 1.74 4.58 -0.92
N ALA A 157 1.75 3.61 -1.84
CA ALA A 157 2.91 3.29 -2.67
C ALA A 157 3.25 4.48 -3.59
N HIS A 158 2.26 5.13 -4.21
CA HIS A 158 2.51 6.38 -4.94
C HIS A 158 3.14 7.46 -4.08
N LYS A 159 2.71 7.61 -2.81
CA LYS A 159 3.38 8.55 -1.90
C LYS A 159 4.84 8.19 -1.62
N LEU A 160 5.18 6.90 -1.56
CA LEU A 160 6.57 6.46 -1.43
C LEU A 160 7.38 6.77 -2.69
N ASP A 161 6.80 6.54 -3.86
CA ASP A 161 7.41 6.83 -5.17
C ASP A 161 7.72 8.33 -5.32
N MET A 162 6.75 9.16 -4.96
CA MET A 162 6.84 10.62 -5.05
C MET A 162 7.86 11.27 -4.12
N LEU A 163 8.49 10.53 -3.19
CA LEU A 163 9.55 11.07 -2.34
C LEU A 163 10.82 11.46 -3.14
N ASN A 164 11.01 10.91 -4.34
CA ASN A 164 12.11 11.25 -5.24
C ASN A 164 11.73 12.27 -6.33
N GLY A 165 10.51 12.81 -6.32
CA GLY A 165 10.01 13.70 -7.36
C GLY A 165 8.66 13.23 -7.89
N ASP A 166 8.47 13.29 -9.20
CA ASP A 166 7.23 12.81 -9.82
C ASP A 166 7.22 11.28 -9.83
N ALA A 167 6.03 10.69 -9.69
CA ALA A 167 5.86 9.25 -9.65
C ALA A 167 6.37 8.61 -10.97
N ASN A 168 7.25 7.62 -10.84
CA ASN A 168 7.90 6.95 -11.97
C ASN A 168 8.25 5.48 -11.68
N GLY A 169 7.75 4.92 -10.58
CA GLY A 169 8.04 3.55 -10.14
C GLY A 169 9.43 3.37 -9.53
N LEU A 170 10.09 4.45 -9.11
CA LEU A 170 11.42 4.45 -8.48
C LEU A 170 11.40 5.24 -7.16
N PRO A 171 10.84 4.64 -6.09
CA PRO A 171 10.91 5.24 -4.76
C PRO A 171 12.36 5.37 -4.29
N PRO A 172 12.64 6.17 -3.24
CA PRO A 172 13.97 6.27 -2.65
C PRO A 172 14.44 4.90 -2.13
N LEU A 173 15.33 4.27 -2.90
CA LEU A 173 15.86 2.95 -2.56
C LEU A 173 16.87 3.03 -1.41
N HIS A 174 16.99 1.93 -0.67
CA HIS A 174 18.02 1.81 0.37
C HIS A 174 19.41 1.87 -0.26
N SER A 175 20.39 2.38 0.49
CA SER A 175 21.80 2.44 0.04
C SER A 175 22.40 1.09 -0.39
N SER A 176 21.81 -0.03 0.05
CA SER A 176 22.20 -1.38 -0.32
C SER A 176 21.57 -1.89 -1.64
N MET A 177 20.69 -1.11 -2.26
CA MET A 177 19.96 -1.50 -3.48
C MET A 177 20.51 -0.74 -4.68
N PRO A 178 21.12 -1.44 -5.66
CA PRO A 178 21.54 -0.81 -6.91
C PRO A 178 20.30 -0.38 -7.72
N VAL A 179 20.24 0.90 -8.10
CA VAL A 179 19.16 1.44 -8.93
C VAL A 179 19.03 0.69 -10.26
N ASP A 180 20.15 0.29 -10.87
CA ASP A 180 20.14 -0.46 -12.13
C ASP A 180 19.48 -1.84 -12.00
N GLU A 181 19.64 -2.52 -10.85
CA GLU A 181 18.99 -3.82 -10.61
C GLU A 181 17.49 -3.66 -10.42
N TRP A 182 17.06 -2.62 -9.70
CA TRP A 182 15.64 -2.27 -9.56
C TRP A 182 15.03 -1.95 -10.91
N ALA A 183 15.62 -0.99 -11.63
CA ALA A 183 15.10 -0.52 -12.91
C ALA A 183 15.03 -1.66 -13.94
N THR A 184 16.04 -2.53 -13.98
CA THR A 184 16.04 -3.69 -14.87
C THR A 184 14.89 -4.65 -14.55
N ALA A 185 14.70 -4.99 -13.27
CA ALA A 185 13.64 -5.93 -12.86
C ALA A 185 12.24 -5.36 -13.13
N MET A 186 12.01 -4.10 -12.78
CA MET A 186 10.72 -3.43 -13.00
C MET A 186 10.42 -3.25 -14.48
N GLN A 187 11.38 -2.73 -15.27
CA GLN A 187 11.16 -2.49 -16.70
C GLN A 187 10.93 -3.78 -17.48
N GLN A 188 11.67 -4.86 -17.18
CA GLN A 188 11.48 -6.14 -17.86
C GLN A 188 10.08 -6.72 -17.63
N ALA A 189 9.57 -6.62 -16.40
CA ALA A 189 8.24 -7.11 -16.06
C ALA A 189 7.13 -6.22 -16.64
N TYR A 190 7.33 -4.90 -16.63
CA TYR A 190 6.43 -3.94 -17.27
C TYR A 190 6.34 -4.16 -18.79
N ASP A 191 7.49 -4.33 -19.45
CA ASP A 191 7.55 -4.59 -20.90
C ASP A 191 6.91 -5.93 -21.25
N ASP A 192 7.12 -6.97 -20.44
CA ASP A 192 6.49 -8.28 -20.64
C ASP A 192 4.97 -8.20 -20.49
N LEU A 193 4.45 -7.51 -19.47
CA LEU A 193 3.01 -7.30 -19.29
C LEU A 193 2.40 -6.56 -20.49
N ASN A 194 3.04 -5.47 -20.94
CA ASN A 194 2.61 -4.74 -22.12
C ASN A 194 2.63 -5.62 -23.37
N GLN A 195 3.67 -6.43 -23.57
CA GLN A 195 3.75 -7.35 -24.70
C GLN A 195 2.61 -8.38 -24.70
N GLN A 196 2.22 -8.89 -23.53
CA GLN A 196 1.08 -9.81 -23.39
C GLN A 196 -0.25 -9.13 -23.79
N LEU A 197 -0.48 -7.91 -23.31
CA LEU A 197 -1.69 -7.13 -23.59
C LEU A 197 -1.75 -6.63 -25.04
N ASP A 198 -0.61 -6.27 -25.64
CA ASP A 198 -0.50 -5.93 -27.06
C ASP A 198 -0.86 -7.12 -27.97
N ALA A 199 -0.48 -8.33 -27.54
CA ALA A 199 -0.80 -9.56 -28.26
C ALA A 199 -2.28 -9.96 -28.10
N ASN A 200 -2.87 -9.71 -26.92
CA ASN A 200 -4.27 -9.92 -26.63
C ASN A 200 -4.76 -8.93 -25.54
N PRO A 201 -5.49 -7.87 -25.92
CA PRO A 201 -5.99 -6.87 -24.96
C PRO A 201 -6.93 -7.45 -23.91
N ASP A 202 -7.60 -8.57 -24.20
CA ASP A 202 -8.51 -9.26 -23.30
C ASP A 202 -7.81 -10.43 -22.56
N ALA A 203 -6.47 -10.44 -22.50
CA ALA A 203 -5.73 -11.49 -21.81
C ALA A 203 -5.99 -11.44 -20.29
N GLU A 204 -6.34 -12.58 -19.72
CA GLU A 204 -6.25 -12.81 -18.28
C GLU A 204 -4.77 -12.91 -17.88
N THR A 205 -4.20 -11.76 -17.53
CA THR A 205 -2.81 -11.65 -17.09
C THR A 205 -2.70 -11.99 -15.60
N ALA A 206 -1.52 -12.43 -15.16
CA ALA A 206 -1.30 -12.85 -13.78
C ALA A 206 -1.27 -11.68 -12.77
N ILE A 207 -0.99 -10.48 -13.27
CA ILE A 207 -1.05 -9.21 -12.53
C ILE A 207 -2.07 -8.33 -13.25
N ASP A 208 -2.85 -7.56 -12.50
CA ASP A 208 -3.88 -6.68 -13.05
C ASP A 208 -3.36 -5.86 -14.26
N PRO A 209 -4.04 -5.89 -15.43
CA PRO A 209 -3.67 -5.11 -16.60
C PRO A 209 -3.48 -3.62 -16.35
N TYR A 210 -4.12 -3.07 -15.30
CA TYR A 210 -3.93 -1.68 -14.88
C TYR A 210 -2.46 -1.33 -14.60
N ALA A 211 -1.66 -2.30 -14.15
CA ALA A 211 -0.22 -2.12 -13.96
C ALA A 211 0.53 -1.74 -15.26
N ALA A 212 -0.05 -1.99 -16.43
CA ALA A 212 0.56 -1.64 -17.72
C ALA A 212 0.40 -0.16 -18.10
N GLU A 213 -0.45 0.62 -17.41
CA GLU A 213 -0.71 2.01 -17.78
C GLU A 213 0.56 2.87 -17.78
N ASN A 214 1.37 2.79 -16.74
CA ASN A 214 2.68 3.43 -16.65
C ASN A 214 3.53 2.80 -15.53
N PRO A 215 4.84 3.11 -15.45
CA PRO A 215 5.72 2.54 -14.43
C PRO A 215 5.34 2.85 -12.97
N ALA A 216 4.67 3.97 -12.70
CA ALA A 216 4.21 4.29 -11.35
C ALA A 216 3.04 3.39 -10.93
N GLU A 217 2.08 3.16 -11.83
CA GLU A 217 0.99 2.18 -11.60
C GLU A 217 1.55 0.76 -11.46
N PHE A 218 2.53 0.41 -12.28
CA PHE A 218 3.21 -0.87 -12.15
C PHE A 218 3.77 -1.08 -10.73
N PHE A 219 4.44 -0.07 -10.18
CA PHE A 219 4.96 -0.12 -8.82
C PHE A 219 3.84 -0.18 -7.76
N ALA A 220 2.77 0.59 -7.91
CA ALA A 220 1.65 0.60 -6.96
C ALA A 220 0.91 -0.75 -6.96
N VAL A 221 0.52 -1.25 -8.13
CA VAL A 221 -0.16 -2.55 -8.27
C VAL A 221 0.72 -3.70 -7.79
N THR A 222 2.00 -3.74 -8.18
CA THR A 222 2.88 -4.81 -7.68
C THR A 222 3.13 -4.70 -6.17
N SER A 223 3.00 -3.51 -5.57
CA SER A 223 3.02 -3.35 -4.11
C SER A 223 1.75 -3.88 -3.44
N GLU A 224 0.57 -3.76 -4.06
CA GLU A 224 -0.64 -4.43 -3.60
C GLU A 224 -0.42 -5.94 -3.56
N TYR A 225 -0.05 -6.53 -4.70
CA TYR A 225 0.19 -7.97 -4.83
C TYR A 225 1.29 -8.44 -3.87
N PHE A 226 2.34 -7.65 -3.64
CA PHE A 226 3.38 -8.00 -2.68
C PHE A 226 2.83 -8.26 -1.27
N PHE A 227 1.80 -7.52 -0.84
CA PHE A 227 1.20 -7.68 0.48
C PHE A 227 -0.04 -8.58 0.51
N SER A 228 -0.84 -8.63 -0.57
CA SER A 228 -2.12 -9.34 -0.62
C SER A 228 -2.14 -10.58 -1.54
N ALA A 229 -1.18 -10.77 -2.44
CA ALA A 229 -1.05 -12.00 -3.25
C ALA A 229 0.42 -12.30 -3.63
N PRO A 230 1.30 -12.48 -2.63
CA PRO A 230 2.74 -12.56 -2.85
C PRO A 230 3.17 -13.78 -3.67
N ASP A 231 2.39 -14.86 -3.61
CA ASP A 231 2.54 -16.08 -4.39
C ASP A 231 2.32 -15.83 -5.89
N LEU A 232 1.24 -15.11 -6.25
CA LEU A 232 0.97 -14.72 -7.63
C LEU A 232 2.08 -13.82 -8.18
N LEU A 233 2.50 -12.80 -7.41
CA LEU A 233 3.57 -11.91 -7.82
C LEU A 233 4.89 -12.64 -8.01
N HIS A 234 5.26 -13.52 -7.07
CA HIS A 234 6.49 -14.28 -7.17
C HIS A 234 6.46 -15.27 -8.34
N GLN A 235 5.30 -15.88 -8.64
CA GLN A 235 5.14 -16.76 -9.79
C GLN A 235 5.27 -16.02 -11.12
N ALA A 236 4.66 -14.83 -11.23
CA ALA A 236 4.69 -14.03 -12.45
C ALA A 236 6.06 -13.34 -12.65
N TYR A 237 6.52 -12.60 -11.64
CA TYR A 237 7.68 -11.72 -11.71
C TYR A 237 8.57 -11.87 -10.47
N PRO A 238 9.33 -12.98 -10.34
CA PRO A 238 10.12 -13.27 -9.14
C PRO A 238 11.21 -12.22 -8.85
N GLN A 239 11.74 -11.55 -9.88
CA GLN A 239 12.73 -10.49 -9.68
C GLN A 239 12.10 -9.20 -9.16
N VAL A 240 10.88 -8.87 -9.57
CA VAL A 240 10.10 -7.76 -8.99
C VAL A 240 9.80 -8.06 -7.53
N TYR A 241 9.32 -9.27 -7.23
CA TYR A 241 9.09 -9.72 -5.85
C TYR A 241 10.34 -9.52 -4.98
N ARG A 242 11.50 -9.98 -5.47
CA ARG A 242 12.77 -9.82 -4.76
C ARG A 242 13.13 -8.36 -4.51
N GLN A 243 12.95 -7.48 -5.48
CA GLN A 243 13.22 -6.04 -5.32
C GLN A 243 12.29 -5.41 -4.29
N LEU A 244 11.01 -5.75 -4.30
CA LEU A 244 10.03 -5.29 -3.31
C LEU A 244 10.34 -5.84 -1.90
N SER A 245 10.77 -7.10 -1.78
CA SER A 245 11.26 -7.64 -0.49
C SER A 245 12.44 -6.85 0.06
N LEU A 246 13.38 -6.42 -0.80
CA LEU A 246 14.52 -5.61 -0.39
C LEU A 246 14.09 -4.17 -0.03
N PHE A 247 13.15 -3.59 -0.79
CA PHE A 247 12.63 -2.25 -0.55
C PHE A 247 11.82 -2.20 0.74
N TYR A 248 10.76 -2.99 0.87
CA TYR A 248 9.91 -3.04 2.06
C TYR A 248 10.57 -3.73 3.26
N ARG A 249 11.64 -4.51 3.02
CA ARG A 249 12.34 -5.34 4.02
C ARG A 249 11.41 -6.34 4.68
N GLN A 250 10.49 -6.91 3.90
CA GLN A 250 9.53 -7.91 4.34
C GLN A 250 9.55 -9.11 3.38
N ASP A 251 9.02 -10.23 3.85
CA ASP A 251 8.82 -11.43 3.03
C ASP A 251 7.39 -11.99 3.25
N PRO A 252 6.37 -11.37 2.63
CA PRO A 252 4.99 -11.82 2.78
C PRO A 252 4.75 -13.22 2.18
N LEU A 253 5.59 -13.70 1.26
CA LEU A 253 5.46 -15.03 0.67
C LEU A 253 5.85 -16.10 1.68
N ALA A 254 6.99 -15.93 2.36
CA ALA A 254 7.39 -16.83 3.43
C ALA A 254 6.32 -16.89 4.53
N ARG A 255 5.73 -15.75 4.87
CA ARG A 255 4.63 -15.64 5.83
C ARG A 255 3.38 -16.39 5.36
N LEU A 256 2.97 -16.21 4.10
CA LEU A 256 1.83 -16.92 3.51
C LEU A 256 2.07 -18.44 3.48
N CYS A 257 3.26 -18.88 3.05
CA CYS A 257 3.60 -20.31 3.04
C CYS A 257 3.57 -20.93 4.44
N GLN A 258 4.02 -20.19 5.46
CA GLN A 258 3.93 -20.64 6.86
C GLN A 258 2.47 -20.77 7.30
N LEU A 259 1.64 -19.76 7.02
CA LEU A 259 0.20 -19.81 7.31
C LEU A 259 -0.45 -21.02 6.64
N GLN A 260 -0.23 -21.21 5.34
CA GLN A 260 -0.75 -22.37 4.61
C GLN A 260 -0.27 -23.71 5.17
N ALA A 261 0.94 -23.78 5.75
CA ALA A 261 1.45 -24.99 6.38
C ALA A 261 0.74 -25.29 7.72
N GLU A 262 0.49 -24.26 8.52
CA GLU A 262 -0.06 -24.35 9.88
C GLU A 262 -1.61 -24.35 9.91
N HIS A 263 -2.23 -23.72 8.92
CA HIS A 263 -3.66 -23.37 8.85
C HIS A 263 -4.25 -23.72 7.47
N PRO A 264 -4.92 -24.88 7.33
CA PRO A 264 -5.47 -25.34 6.06
C PRO A 264 -6.47 -24.39 5.39
N GLU A 265 -7.16 -23.55 6.17
CA GLU A 265 -8.09 -22.53 5.69
C GLU A 265 -7.45 -21.54 4.69
N TYR A 266 -6.14 -21.27 4.82
CA TYR A 266 -5.37 -20.43 3.91
C TYR A 266 -4.98 -21.14 2.61
N ARG A 267 -5.31 -22.42 2.41
CA ARG A 267 -5.08 -23.12 1.14
C ARG A 267 -6.25 -23.02 0.18
N GLU A 268 -7.47 -22.92 0.71
CA GLU A 268 -8.71 -22.90 -0.08
C GLU A 268 -9.05 -21.51 -0.61
N SER A 269 -8.54 -20.45 0.03
CA SER A 269 -8.71 -19.06 -0.42
C SER A 269 -7.79 -18.64 -1.58
N HIS A 270 -6.84 -19.50 -1.99
CA HIS A 270 -5.85 -19.23 -3.05
C HIS A 270 -5.92 -20.24 -4.22
N ALA A 271 -6.99 -21.04 -4.31
CA ALA A 271 -7.20 -22.04 -5.36
C ALA A 271 -8.30 -21.62 -6.33
#